data_AF-A0A1S9I242-F1
#
_entry.id   AF-A0A1S9I242-F1
#
_cell.length_a   1.000
_cell.length_b   1.000
_cell.length_c   1.000
_cell.angle_alpha   90.00
_cell.angle_beta   90.00
_cell.angle_gamma   90.00
#
_symmetry.space_group_name_H-M   'P 1'
#
loop_
_entity.id
_entity.type
_entity.pdbx_description
1 polymer ?
#
loop_
_entity_poly.entity_id
_entity_poly.type
_entity_poly.pdbx_seq_one_letter_code
_entity_poly.pdbx_strand_id
1 'polypeptide(L)'
;MLKICVWEVINIITLQEVKEYLRVDYDDEDNFLQLCIINAEGYLKDSIDNFEIKIKSERFKNKARLIMMAIIQDMFDNRDLTTKENEKYKLIVNYFLLQMKYSTYD
;
A
#
# COMPACT_ATOMS: atom_id res chain seq x y z
N MET A 1 -14.56 -29.46 5.95
CA MET A 1 -13.12 -29.17 5.79
C MET A 1 -13.00 -27.70 5.43
N LEU A 2 -12.90 -26.82 6.44
CA LEU A 2 -12.76 -25.38 6.20
C LEU A 2 -11.38 -25.13 5.58
N LYS A 3 -11.36 -24.63 4.34
CA LYS A 3 -10.19 -23.94 3.80
C LYS A 3 -10.02 -22.68 4.64
N ILE A 4 -9.08 -22.71 5.56
CA ILE A 4 -8.56 -21.50 6.20
C ILE A 4 -8.03 -20.66 5.03
N CYS A 5 -8.68 -19.52 4.76
CA CYS A 5 -8.15 -18.50 3.85
C CYS A 5 -6.86 -17.98 4.47
N VAL A 6 -5.76 -18.69 4.20
CA VAL A 6 -4.44 -18.08 4.26
C VAL A 6 -4.47 -17.08 3.12
N TRP A 7 -4.62 -15.80 3.46
CA TRP A 7 -4.39 -14.71 2.51
C TRP A 7 -2.99 -14.97 1.95
N GLU A 8 -2.90 -15.51 0.73
CA GLU A 8 -1.63 -15.53 0.02
C GLU A 8 -1.24 -14.05 -0.09
N VAL A 9 -0.21 -13.66 0.64
CA VAL A 9 0.41 -12.34 0.48
C VAL A 9 0.88 -12.31 -0.97
N ILE A 10 0.18 -11.54 -1.80
CA ILE A 10 0.57 -11.38 -3.20
C ILE A 10 1.71 -10.40 -3.16
N ASN A 11 2.95 -10.89 -3.21
CA ASN A 11 4.12 -10.02 -3.27
C ASN A 11 4.17 -9.30 -4.63
N ILE A 12 3.47 -8.16 -4.74
CA ILE A 12 3.44 -7.30 -5.93
C ILE A 12 4.77 -6.53 -6.04
N ILE A 13 5.29 -6.08 -4.90
CA ILE A 13 6.53 -5.33 -4.76
C ILE A 13 7.31 -5.85 -3.57
N THR A 14 8.63 -5.85 -3.68
CA THR A 14 9.55 -6.23 -2.61
C THR A 14 10.03 -5.01 -1.84
N LEU A 15 10.49 -5.23 -0.60
CA LEU A 15 11.13 -4.19 0.20
C LEU A 15 12.34 -3.57 -0.52
N GLN A 16 13.17 -4.40 -1.17
CA GLN A 16 14.34 -3.93 -1.91
C GLN A 16 13.96 -2.98 -3.06
N GLU A 17 12.92 -3.31 -3.83
CA GLU A 17 12.42 -2.45 -4.91
C GLU A 17 11.90 -1.10 -4.39
N VAL A 18 11.30 -1.09 -3.19
CA VAL A 18 10.84 0.14 -2.53
C VAL A 18 12.03 0.97 -2.07
N LYS A 19 13.04 0.35 -1.44
CA LYS A 19 14.27 1.03 -1.00
C LYS A 19 15.02 1.66 -2.17
N GLU A 20 15.13 0.94 -3.28
CA GLU A 20 15.73 1.46 -4.52
C GLU A 20 14.95 2.66 -5.06
N TYR A 21 13.61 2.59 -5.06
CA TYR A 21 12.76 3.67 -5.52
C TYR A 21 12.89 4.94 -4.65
N LEU A 22 12.88 4.77 -3.32
CA LEU A 22 13.01 5.86 -2.34
C LEU A 22 14.45 6.34 -2.13
N ARG A 23 15.44 5.62 -2.70
CA ARG A 23 16.87 5.86 -2.50
C ARG A 23 17.29 5.74 -1.02
N VAL A 24 16.75 4.73 -0.34
CA VAL A 24 17.10 4.36 1.04
C VAL A 24 18.13 3.24 0.99
N ASP A 25 19.33 3.48 1.51
CA ASP A 25 20.47 2.56 1.49
C ASP A 25 20.80 1.93 2.86
N TYR A 26 19.94 2.18 3.86
CA TYR A 26 20.03 1.66 5.23
C TYR A 26 18.79 0.85 5.62
N ASP A 27 18.88 0.09 6.71
CA ASP A 27 17.86 -0.89 7.10
C ASP A 27 16.98 -0.42 8.28
N ASP A 28 17.30 0.71 8.92
CA ASP A 28 16.58 1.21 10.11
C ASP A 28 15.08 1.47 9.86
N GLU A 29 14.71 1.74 8.61
CA GLU A 29 13.33 2.04 8.19
C GLU A 29 12.61 0.81 7.61
N ASP A 30 13.24 -0.37 7.56
CA ASP A 30 12.68 -1.57 6.90
C ASP A 30 11.32 -1.95 7.49
N ASN A 31 11.16 -1.86 8.81
CA ASN A 31 9.88 -2.14 9.48
C ASN A 31 8.77 -1.18 9.05
N PHE A 32 9.10 0.11 8.90
CA PHE A 32 8.14 1.13 8.48
C PHE A 32 7.80 0.97 6.99
N LEU A 33 8.80 0.74 6.14
CA LEU A 33 8.60 0.48 4.71
C LEU A 33 7.76 -0.79 4.48
N GLN A 34 7.99 -1.84 5.27
CA GLN A 34 7.18 -3.06 5.20
C GLN A 34 5.71 -2.80 5.57
N LEU A 35 5.47 -1.93 6.56
CA LEU A 35 4.12 -1.49 6.92
C LEU A 35 3.47 -0.68 5.77
N CYS A 36 4.22 0.22 5.14
CA CYS A 36 3.75 0.98 3.98
C CYS A 36 3.38 0.06 2.80
N ILE A 37 4.19 -0.97 2.53
CA ILE A 37 3.91 -1.97 1.48
C ILE A 37 2.57 -2.68 1.75
N ILE A 38 2.37 -3.18 2.97
CA ILE A 38 1.14 -3.88 3.36
C ILE A 38 -0.09 -2.97 3.20
N ASN A 39 0.02 -1.71 3.64
CA ASN A 39 -1.11 -0.77 3.54
C ASN A 39 -1.38 -0.35 2.09
N ALA A 40 -0.35 -0.15 1.27
CA ALA A 40 -0.51 0.18 -0.14
C ALA A 40 -1.15 -0.98 -0.93
N GLU A 41 -0.77 -2.23 -0.64
CA GLU A 41 -1.40 -3.43 -1.22
C GLU A 41 -2.87 -3.54 -0.80
N GLY A 42 -3.14 -3.41 0.50
CA GLY A 42 -4.51 -3.43 1.04
C GLY A 42 -5.40 -2.38 0.40
N TYR A 43 -4.92 -1.14 0.31
CA TYR A 43 -5.64 -0.06 -0.37
C TYR A 43 -5.99 -0.40 -1.82
N LEU A 44 -5.02 -0.92 -2.57
CA LEU A 44 -5.22 -1.26 -3.98
C LEU A 44 -6.21 -2.43 -4.14
N LYS A 45 -6.11 -3.44 -3.28
CA LYS A 45 -6.99 -4.60 -3.26
C LYS A 45 -8.43 -4.21 -2.97
N ASP A 46 -8.64 -3.39 -1.94
CA ASP A 46 -9.97 -2.94 -1.52
C ASP A 46 -10.60 -1.93 -2.49
N SER A 47 -9.79 -1.21 -3.27
CA SER A 47 -10.27 -0.22 -4.24
C SER A 47 -10.63 -0.80 -5.61
N ILE A 48 -10.28 -2.06 -5.90
CA ILE A 48 -10.40 -2.64 -7.25
C ILE A 48 -11.25 -3.91 -7.23
N ASP A 49 -12.38 -3.85 -7.93
CA ASP A 49 -13.22 -5.03 -8.14
C ASP A 49 -12.48 -6.16 -8.86
N ASN A 50 -12.72 -7.39 -8.44
CA ASN A 50 -12.12 -8.60 -9.00
C ASN A 50 -10.58 -8.54 -9.02
N PHE A 51 -9.98 -7.91 -8.00
CA PHE A 51 -8.53 -7.78 -7.87
C PHE A 51 -7.78 -9.10 -8.09
N GLU A 52 -8.24 -10.18 -7.44
CA GLU A 52 -7.67 -11.53 -7.52
C GLU A 52 -7.64 -12.12 -8.94
N ILE A 53 -8.51 -11.64 -9.82
CA ILE A 53 -8.53 -12.03 -11.23
C ILE A 53 -7.58 -11.12 -12.02
N LYS A 54 -7.65 -9.81 -11.81
CA LYS A 54 -6.88 -8.81 -12.55
C LYS A 54 -5.37 -8.91 -12.26
N ILE A 55 -4.99 -9.22 -11.03
CA ILE A 55 -3.60 -9.31 -10.59
C ILE A 55 -2.83 -10.44 -11.28
N LYS A 56 -3.51 -11.39 -11.94
CA LYS A 56 -2.89 -12.43 -12.77
C LYS A 56 -2.30 -11.88 -14.09
N SER A 57 -2.68 -10.67 -14.50
CA SER A 57 -2.12 -10.03 -15.71
C SER A 57 -0.85 -9.26 -15.39
N GLU A 58 0.26 -9.59 -16.08
CA GLU A 58 1.53 -8.85 -15.93
C GLU A 58 1.39 -7.35 -16.22
N ARG A 59 0.56 -6.99 -17.19
CA ARG A 59 0.27 -5.58 -17.47
C ARG A 59 -0.41 -4.89 -16.29
N PHE A 60 -1.30 -5.58 -15.58
CA PHE A 60 -1.95 -5.05 -14.40
C PHE A 60 -0.97 -4.98 -13.22
N LYS A 61 -0.16 -6.03 -12.98
CA LYS A 61 0.89 -6.02 -11.95
C LYS A 61 1.85 -4.85 -12.11
N ASN A 62 2.30 -4.56 -13.33
CA ASN A 62 3.19 -3.42 -13.58
C ASN A 62 2.55 -2.07 -13.23
N LYS A 63 1.25 -1.91 -13.47
CA LYS A 63 0.52 -0.71 -13.04
C LYS A 63 0.34 -0.65 -11.53
N ALA A 64 0.00 -1.79 -10.91
CA ALA A 64 -0.13 -1.92 -9.47
C ALA A 64 1.17 -1.54 -8.76
N ARG A 65 2.32 -2.03 -9.24
CA ARG A 65 3.66 -1.69 -8.73
C ARG A 65 3.92 -0.19 -8.75
N LEU A 66 3.67 0.48 -9.87
CA LEU A 66 3.88 1.93 -9.99
C LEU A 66 2.98 2.73 -9.03
N ILE A 67 1.71 2.33 -8.89
CA ILE A 67 0.76 3.00 -7.99
C ILE A 67 1.16 2.77 -6.53
N MET A 68 1.53 1.55 -6.16
CA MET A 68 2.00 1.24 -4.81
C MET A 68 3.25 2.05 -4.46
N MET A 69 4.22 2.17 -5.37
CA MET A 69 5.40 3.03 -5.18
C MET A 69 5.03 4.48 -4.87
N ALA A 70 4.07 5.05 -5.60
CA ALA A 70 3.62 6.43 -5.36
C ALA A 70 2.94 6.60 -3.99
N ILE A 71 2.10 5.65 -3.57
CA ILE A 71 1.45 5.65 -2.25
C ILE A 71 2.51 5.53 -1.13
N ILE A 72 3.47 4.62 -1.30
CA ILE A 72 4.53 4.40 -0.32
C ILE A 72 5.42 5.64 -0.19
N GLN A 73 5.78 6.29 -1.30
CA GLN A 73 6.52 7.55 -1.25
C GLN A 73 5.74 8.63 -0.50
N ASP A 74 4.44 8.77 -0.74
CA ASP A 74 3.62 9.73 0.00
C ASP A 74 3.59 9.44 1.50
N MET A 75 3.49 8.17 1.90
CA MET A 75 3.57 7.75 3.30
C MET A 75 4.95 8.02 3.91
N PHE A 76 6.02 7.82 3.14
CA PHE A 76 7.40 8.02 3.58
C PHE A 76 7.73 9.51 3.74
N ASP A 77 7.45 10.33 2.73
CA ASP A 77 7.72 11.76 2.71
C ASP A 77 6.92 12.52 3.78
N ASN A 78 5.70 12.06 4.09
CA ASN A 78 4.77 12.74 5.02
C ASN A 78 4.63 12.06 6.38
N ARG A 79 5.58 11.19 6.76
CA ARG A 79 5.54 10.43 8.03
C ARG A 79 5.39 11.30 9.28
N ASP A 80 5.99 12.49 9.28
CA ASP A 80 6.15 13.29 10.49
C ASP A 80 4.91 14.11 10.91
N LEU A 81 3.80 14.13 10.17
CA LEU A 81 2.51 14.78 10.51
C LEU A 81 2.54 16.25 10.99
N THR A 82 3.70 16.91 11.02
CA THR A 82 3.96 18.09 11.88
C THR A 82 4.07 19.40 11.11
N THR A 83 4.05 19.38 9.77
CA THR A 83 4.11 20.61 8.96
C THR A 83 2.72 21.15 8.62
N LYS A 84 2.58 22.48 8.62
CA LYS A 84 1.31 23.21 8.40
C LYS A 84 0.71 23.05 7.00
N GLU A 85 1.43 22.46 6.04
CA GLU A 85 1.00 22.30 4.64
C GLU A 85 0.13 21.04 4.39
N ASN A 86 -0.26 20.31 5.44
CA ASN A 86 -0.83 18.96 5.33
C ASN A 86 -2.37 18.86 5.21
N GLU A 87 -3.04 19.80 4.54
CA GLU A 87 -4.50 19.66 4.30
C GLU A 87 -4.84 18.46 3.40
N LYS A 88 -4.00 18.16 2.40
CA LYS A 88 -4.15 16.95 1.56
C LYS A 88 -3.91 15.66 2.33
N TYR A 89 -3.00 15.66 3.30
CA TYR A 89 -2.72 14.47 4.11
C TYR A 89 -3.87 14.14 5.06
N LYS A 90 -4.45 15.17 5.70
CA LYS A 90 -5.71 15.00 6.44
C LYS A 90 -6.79 14.41 5.53
N LEU A 91 -6.84 14.82 4.27
CA LEU A 91 -7.79 14.31 3.29
C LEU A 91 -7.53 12.82 2.95
N ILE A 92 -6.29 12.42 2.69
CA ILE A 92 -5.93 11.02 2.40
C ILE A 92 -6.20 10.14 3.62
N VAL A 93 -5.75 10.54 4.82
CA VAL A 93 -6.07 9.83 6.06
C VAL A 93 -7.57 9.76 6.32
N ASN A 94 -8.31 10.84 6.06
CA ASN A 94 -9.77 10.82 6.17
C ASN A 94 -10.41 9.87 5.15
N TYR A 95 -9.89 9.78 3.93
CA TYR A 95 -10.37 8.80 2.95
C TYR A 95 -10.07 7.37 3.36
N PHE A 96 -8.88 7.09 3.90
CA PHE A 96 -8.57 5.78 4.50
C PHE A 96 -9.48 5.46 5.68
N LEU A 97 -9.70 6.40 6.61
CA LEU A 97 -10.62 6.22 7.74
C LEU A 97 -12.07 6.00 7.29
N LEU A 98 -12.52 6.72 6.25
CA LEU A 98 -13.84 6.54 5.65
C LEU A 98 -13.97 5.18 4.99
N GLN A 99 -12.99 4.78 4.19
CA GLN A 99 -12.92 3.44 3.60
C GLN A 99 -12.97 2.39 4.71
N MET A 100 -12.18 2.55 5.77
CA MET A 100 -12.15 1.61 6.88
C MET A 100 -13.48 1.53 7.64
N LYS A 101 -14.19 2.65 7.75
CA LYS A 101 -15.48 2.76 8.43
C LYS A 101 -16.63 2.14 7.62
N TYR A 102 -16.56 2.19 6.30
CA TYR A 102 -17.64 1.77 5.40
C TYR A 102 -17.34 0.48 4.63
N SER A 103 -16.12 -0.04 4.71
CA SER A 103 -15.75 -1.34 4.16
C SER A 103 -16.40 -2.47 4.96
N THR A 104 -17.05 -3.41 4.27
CA THR A 104 -17.54 -4.66 4.85
C THR A 104 -16.43 -5.69 4.74
N TYR A 105 -15.79 -6.00 5.87
CA TYR A 105 -14.76 -7.03 5.98
C TYR A 105 -15.41 -8.40 6.21
N ASP A 106 -16.09 -8.92 5.19
CA ASP A 106 -16.61 -10.30 5.18
C ASP A 106 -15.74 -11.23 4.33
#